data_AF-A0ABC9VA68-F1
#
_entry.id   AF-A0ABC9VA68-F1
#
_cell.length_a   1.000
_cell.length_b   1.000
_cell.length_c   1.000
_cell.angle_alpha   90.00
_cell.angle_beta   90.00
_cell.angle_gamma   90.00
#
_symmetry.space_group_name_H-M   'P 1'
#
loop_
_entity.id
_entity.type
_entity.pdbx_description
1 polymer ?
#
loop_
_entity_poly.entity_id
_entity_poly.type
_entity_poly.pdbx_seq_one_letter_code
_entity_poly.pdbx_strand_id
1 'polypeptide(L)'
;MTKENPSKKPGKKSWGIPKQPSTGNEKDGKKHFLTQEQLESLQKKHQDKVRFSFIYFNREHELFTCGKAPDGWFLVLFDNLKEISKLTKNEFLFNQRYKNHYDTHQHDWDRQDKTRYYPLPKGMFEQIKDDCWQFRLSSSNGRVHGFMIENVFYIVWLDPHHNFYPDERFGGEQYFDAPLTPYQELEIEYERLKEQNASLEEEKEELYQMLEEYEEKLKEYEKKLNDKVS
;
A
#
# COMPACT_ATOMS: atom_id res chain seq x y z
N MET A 1 -13.19 -70.16 -43.16
CA MET A 1 -13.33 -68.73 -42.78
C MET A 1 -13.74 -68.68 -41.32
N THR A 2 -12.78 -68.28 -40.50
CA THR A 2 -12.76 -68.33 -39.03
C THR A 2 -13.63 -67.23 -38.42
N LYS A 3 -14.35 -67.58 -37.36
CA LYS A 3 -15.06 -66.63 -36.49
C LYS A 3 -14.04 -66.06 -35.49
N GLU A 4 -13.84 -64.75 -35.51
CA GLU A 4 -13.19 -64.02 -34.42
C GLU A 4 -14.21 -63.14 -33.70
N ASN A 5 -14.09 -63.15 -32.37
CA ASN A 5 -14.85 -62.40 -31.38
C ASN A 5 -13.83 -61.50 -30.63
N PRO A 6 -14.27 -60.67 -29.68
CA PRO A 6 -14.48 -59.23 -29.77
C PRO A 6 -13.26 -58.37 -29.32
N SER A 7 -13.17 -57.13 -29.81
CA SER A 7 -12.13 -56.17 -29.41
C SER A 7 -12.38 -55.60 -27.99
N LYS A 8 -11.42 -55.86 -27.09
CA LYS A 8 -11.38 -55.32 -25.72
C LYS A 8 -10.86 -53.88 -25.73
N LYS A 9 -11.50 -53.00 -24.96
CA LYS A 9 -11.07 -51.61 -24.67
C LYS A 9 -9.70 -51.60 -23.97
N PRO A 10 -8.80 -50.62 -24.25
CA PRO A 10 -7.48 -50.57 -23.64
C PRO A 10 -7.57 -50.12 -22.18
N GLY A 11 -6.95 -50.90 -21.29
CA GLY A 11 -6.90 -50.64 -19.84
C GLY A 11 -6.00 -49.45 -19.49
N LYS A 12 -6.42 -48.69 -18.47
CA LYS A 12 -5.62 -47.62 -17.83
C LYS A 12 -4.31 -48.21 -17.30
N LYS A 13 -3.17 -47.75 -17.82
CA LYS A 13 -1.85 -48.04 -17.25
C LYS A 13 -1.71 -47.25 -15.95
N SER A 14 -1.72 -47.94 -14.81
CA SER A 14 -1.30 -47.35 -13.53
C SER A 14 0.22 -47.14 -13.57
N TRP A 15 0.67 -45.89 -13.59
CA TRP A 15 2.07 -45.58 -13.29
C TRP A 15 2.32 -45.92 -11.82
N GLY A 16 2.99 -47.04 -11.56
CA GLY A 16 3.43 -47.40 -10.22
C GLY A 16 4.53 -46.44 -9.79
N ILE A 17 4.32 -45.70 -8.70
CA ILE A 17 5.40 -44.99 -8.01
C ILE A 17 6.47 -46.03 -7.68
N PRO A 18 7.75 -45.85 -8.11
CA PRO A 18 8.81 -46.78 -7.77
C PRO A 18 8.91 -46.89 -6.26
N LYS A 19 8.69 -48.10 -5.73
CA LYS A 19 8.93 -48.36 -4.30
C LYS A 19 10.44 -48.26 -4.08
N GLN A 20 10.84 -47.40 -3.15
CA GLN A 20 12.24 -47.32 -2.71
C GLN A 20 12.72 -48.73 -2.34
N PRO A 21 13.92 -49.15 -2.78
CA PRO A 21 14.48 -50.42 -2.36
C PRO A 21 14.65 -50.39 -0.83
N SER A 22 14.15 -51.44 -0.16
CA SER A 22 14.29 -51.59 1.28
C SER A 22 15.78 -51.75 1.60
N THR A 23 16.42 -50.69 2.04
CA THR A 23 17.73 -50.77 2.68
C THR A 23 17.55 -51.53 3.99
N GLY A 24 18.31 -52.61 4.13
CA GLY A 24 18.30 -53.46 5.31
C GLY A 24 18.58 -52.68 6.60
N ASN A 25 18.23 -53.30 7.73
CA ASN A 25 18.48 -52.83 9.08
C ASN A 25 19.98 -52.53 9.33
N GLU A 26 20.45 -51.36 8.94
CA GLU A 26 21.51 -50.67 9.67
C GLU A 26 20.83 -49.67 10.61
N LYS A 27 21.23 -49.69 11.88
CA LYS A 27 20.88 -48.67 12.87
C LYS A 27 21.62 -47.38 12.49
N ASP A 28 21.23 -46.78 11.37
CA ASP A 28 21.65 -45.45 11.00
C ASP A 28 20.91 -44.49 11.93
N GLY A 29 21.61 -44.08 12.98
CA GLY A 29 21.18 -42.97 13.81
C GLY A 29 20.82 -41.83 12.87
N LYS A 30 19.55 -41.43 12.87
CA LYS A 30 19.05 -40.31 12.08
C LYS A 30 19.98 -39.12 12.36
N LYS A 31 20.90 -38.83 11.44
CA LYS A 31 21.67 -37.59 11.47
C LYS A 31 20.64 -36.51 11.21
N HIS A 32 20.11 -35.92 12.27
CA HIS A 32 19.30 -34.72 12.15
C HIS A 32 20.17 -33.70 11.42
N PHE A 33 19.65 -33.15 10.32
CA PHE A 33 20.36 -32.16 9.49
C PHE A 33 20.70 -30.89 10.29
N LEU A 34 19.99 -30.67 11.39
CA LEU A 34 20.17 -29.59 12.34
C LEU A 34 20.60 -30.16 13.69
N THR A 35 21.49 -29.47 14.39
CA THR A 35 21.82 -29.80 15.78
C THR A 35 20.62 -29.53 16.69
N GLN A 36 20.64 -30.12 17.88
CA GLN A 36 19.61 -29.87 18.90
C GLN A 36 19.53 -28.37 19.25
N GLU A 37 20.68 -27.70 19.36
CA GLU A 37 20.76 -26.25 19.60
C GLU A 37 20.13 -25.44 18.47
N GLN A 38 20.34 -25.85 17.21
CA GLN A 38 19.70 -25.20 16.05
C GLN A 38 18.18 -25.38 16.05
N LEU A 39 17.68 -26.57 16.44
CA LEU A 39 16.26 -26.83 16.58
C LEU A 39 15.63 -25.99 17.70
N GLU A 40 16.29 -25.89 18.84
CA GLU A 40 15.84 -25.07 19.98
C GLU A 40 15.85 -23.58 19.63
N SER A 41 16.88 -23.11 18.93
CA SER A 41 16.96 -21.74 18.42
C SER A 41 15.81 -21.42 17.45
N LEU A 42 15.50 -22.33 16.52
CA LEU A 42 14.38 -22.18 15.59
C LEU A 42 13.04 -22.18 16.34
N GLN A 43 12.84 -23.10 17.28
CA GLN A 43 11.63 -23.13 18.12
C GLN A 43 11.46 -21.83 18.90
N LYS A 44 12.55 -21.28 19.44
CA LYS A 44 12.53 -19.99 20.14
C LYS A 44 12.15 -18.85 19.20
N LYS A 45 12.71 -18.80 17.99
CA LYS A 45 12.34 -17.81 16.96
C LYS A 45 10.86 -17.89 16.58
N HIS A 46 10.27 -19.08 16.55
CA HIS A 46 8.82 -19.24 16.31
C HIS A 46 7.94 -18.66 17.43
N GLN A 47 8.49 -18.44 18.61
CA GLN A 47 7.82 -17.79 19.74
C GLN A 47 8.02 -16.27 19.77
N ASP A 48 8.86 -15.72 18.89
CA ASP A 48 9.07 -14.29 18.83
C ASP A 48 7.79 -13.59 18.37
N LYS A 49 7.52 -12.47 19.05
CA LYS A 49 6.36 -11.63 18.76
C LYS A 49 6.56 -10.83 17.49
N VAL A 50 5.45 -10.54 16.81
CA VAL A 50 5.43 -9.80 15.55
C VAL A 50 6.02 -8.41 15.78
N ARG A 51 6.92 -8.02 14.89
CA ARG A 51 7.47 -6.66 14.80
C ARG A 51 7.10 -6.07 13.46
N PHE A 52 6.99 -4.74 13.41
CA PHE A 52 6.72 -4.04 12.16
C PHE A 52 7.97 -3.28 11.71
N SER A 53 8.24 -3.35 10.42
CA SER A 53 9.29 -2.58 9.76
C SER A 53 8.67 -1.70 8.67
N PHE A 54 9.16 -0.47 8.58
CA PHE A 54 8.71 0.53 7.61
C PHE A 54 9.78 0.83 6.55
N ILE A 55 10.86 0.04 6.48
CA ILE A 55 11.96 0.28 5.53
C ILE A 55 11.51 0.19 4.06
N TYR A 56 10.45 -0.56 3.77
CA TYR A 56 9.84 -0.68 2.44
C TYR A 56 8.53 0.09 2.31
N PHE A 57 8.17 0.89 3.32
CA PHE A 57 6.92 1.64 3.29
C PHE A 57 7.00 2.70 2.20
N ASN A 58 6.15 2.56 1.19
CA ASN A 58 6.13 3.42 0.02
C ASN A 58 4.86 4.27 0.01
N ARG A 59 5.03 5.59 0.09
CA ARG A 59 3.95 6.59 -0.01
C ARG A 59 3.80 7.23 -1.38
N GLU A 60 4.75 6.99 -2.29
CA GLU A 60 4.83 7.63 -3.60
C GLU A 60 3.94 6.93 -4.64
N HIS A 61 3.41 5.75 -4.32
CA HIS A 61 2.51 5.03 -5.20
C HIS A 61 1.13 5.72 -5.27
N GLU A 62 0.66 6.03 -6.48
CA GLU A 62 -0.56 6.82 -6.74
C GLU A 62 -1.85 6.26 -6.10
N LEU A 63 -1.96 4.94 -5.99
CA LEU A 63 -3.10 4.28 -5.33
C LEU A 63 -3.01 4.20 -3.81
N PHE A 64 -1.82 4.35 -3.22
CA PHE A 64 -1.57 4.07 -1.79
C PHE A 64 -1.03 5.30 -1.04
N THR A 65 -1.48 6.48 -1.45
CA THR A 65 -1.02 7.77 -0.93
C THR A 65 -1.54 8.08 0.48
N CYS A 66 -2.55 7.32 0.95
CA CYS A 66 -3.35 7.62 2.14
C CYS A 66 -4.12 8.94 2.08
N GLY A 67 -4.29 9.52 0.89
CA GLY A 67 -5.11 10.70 0.68
C GLY A 67 -6.56 10.44 1.08
N LYS A 68 -7.24 11.41 1.71
CA LYS A 68 -8.63 11.28 2.17
C LYS A 68 -8.90 10.03 3.05
N ALA A 69 -7.89 9.51 3.75
CA ALA A 69 -8.13 8.45 4.73
C ALA A 69 -9.17 8.92 5.76
N PRO A 70 -10.10 8.04 6.20
CA PRO A 70 -11.14 8.41 7.16
C PRO A 70 -10.58 9.01 8.46
N ASP A 71 -11.36 9.86 9.12
CA ASP A 71 -10.97 10.43 10.41
C ASP A 71 -10.67 9.33 11.43
N GLY A 72 -9.55 9.47 12.14
CA GLY A 72 -9.10 8.48 13.12
C GLY A 72 -8.59 7.16 12.52
N TRP A 73 -8.53 7.01 11.20
CA TRP A 73 -8.05 5.78 10.54
C TRP A 73 -6.65 5.38 11.02
N PHE A 74 -5.74 6.36 11.16
CA PHE A 74 -4.39 6.10 11.66
C PHE A 74 -4.36 5.68 13.14
N LEU A 75 -5.31 6.15 13.97
CA LEU A 75 -5.41 5.67 15.36
C LEU A 75 -5.80 4.20 15.37
N VAL A 76 -6.78 3.82 14.55
CA VAL A 76 -7.19 2.42 14.37
C VAL A 76 -6.02 1.58 13.85
N LEU A 77 -5.24 2.09 12.89
CA LEU A 77 -4.01 1.43 12.42
C LEU A 77 -3.07 1.15 13.59
N PHE A 78 -2.69 2.17 14.38
CA PHE A 78 -1.72 1.99 15.46
C PHE A 78 -2.23 1.07 16.57
N ASP A 79 -3.53 1.12 16.89
CA ASP A 79 -4.14 0.19 17.84
C ASP A 79 -4.05 -1.26 17.34
N ASN A 80 -4.33 -1.50 16.06
CA ASN A 80 -4.18 -2.82 15.45
C ASN A 80 -2.72 -3.29 15.44
N LEU A 81 -1.78 -2.44 15.03
CA LEU A 81 -0.35 -2.78 15.04
C LEU A 81 0.11 -3.12 16.47
N LYS A 82 -0.34 -2.37 17.47
CA LYS A 82 -0.06 -2.65 18.89
C LYS A 82 -0.63 -4.01 19.32
N GLU A 83 -1.88 -4.33 18.99
CA GLU A 83 -2.47 -5.62 19.36
C GLU A 83 -1.79 -6.79 18.63
N ILE A 84 -1.50 -6.65 17.33
CA ILE A 84 -0.79 -7.68 16.56
C ILE A 84 0.63 -7.89 17.10
N SER A 85 1.31 -6.84 17.58
CA SER A 85 2.65 -6.95 18.16
C SER A 85 2.74 -7.82 19.42
N LYS A 86 1.60 -8.17 20.03
CA LYS A 86 1.52 -9.11 21.16
C LYS A 86 1.41 -10.57 20.72
N LEU A 87 1.21 -10.82 19.43
CA LEU A 87 1.05 -12.14 18.83
C LEU A 87 2.37 -12.62 18.23
N THR A 88 2.56 -13.93 18.14
CA THR A 88 3.58 -14.56 17.31
C THR A 88 3.14 -14.60 15.83
N LYS A 89 4.06 -14.84 14.88
CA LYS A 89 3.71 -15.03 13.45
C LYS A 89 2.59 -16.08 13.30
N ASN A 90 2.69 -17.20 14.01
CA ASN A 90 1.73 -18.29 13.88
C ASN A 90 0.37 -17.94 14.47
N GLU A 91 0.34 -17.25 15.60
CA GLU A 91 -0.90 -16.73 16.17
C GLU A 91 -1.55 -15.72 15.22
N PHE A 92 -0.79 -14.79 14.65
CA PHE A 92 -1.32 -13.76 13.79
C PHE A 92 -1.87 -14.31 12.46
N LEU A 93 -1.10 -15.14 11.75
CA LEU A 93 -1.42 -15.55 10.37
C LEU A 93 -2.29 -16.82 10.27
N PHE A 94 -2.14 -17.75 11.22
CA PHE A 94 -2.69 -19.10 11.08
C PHE A 94 -3.71 -19.48 12.16
N ASN A 95 -3.72 -18.80 13.31
CA ASN A 95 -4.77 -19.05 14.30
C ASN A 95 -6.12 -18.56 13.77
N GLN A 96 -7.13 -19.43 13.78
CA GLN A 96 -8.44 -19.15 13.20
C GLN A 96 -9.10 -17.89 13.77
N ARG A 97 -8.93 -17.61 15.07
CA ARG A 97 -9.53 -16.43 15.71
C ARG A 97 -8.96 -15.14 15.13
N TYR A 98 -7.64 -15.02 15.10
CA TYR A 98 -6.97 -13.82 14.61
C TYR A 98 -7.04 -13.70 13.09
N LYS A 99 -6.89 -14.81 12.37
CA LYS A 99 -7.08 -14.87 10.92
C LYS A 99 -8.46 -14.36 10.50
N ASN A 100 -9.52 -14.76 11.20
CA ASN A 100 -10.87 -14.28 10.91
C ASN A 100 -11.06 -12.80 11.31
N HIS A 101 -10.44 -12.36 12.41
CA HIS A 101 -10.57 -11.00 12.90
C HIS A 101 -9.88 -9.98 11.99
N TYR A 102 -8.62 -10.25 11.63
CA TYR A 102 -7.81 -9.40 10.78
C TYR A 102 -7.92 -9.76 9.29
N ASP A 103 -8.73 -10.75 8.93
CA ASP A 103 -8.89 -11.23 7.54
C ASP A 103 -7.54 -11.43 6.84
N THR A 104 -6.58 -12.10 7.52
CA THR A 104 -5.20 -12.22 7.00
C THR A 104 -5.15 -13.21 5.84
N HIS A 105 -4.64 -12.78 4.69
CA HIS A 105 -4.46 -13.64 3.53
C HIS A 105 -3.28 -13.21 2.66
N GLN A 106 -2.73 -14.20 1.96
CA GLN A 106 -1.68 -13.99 0.97
C GLN A 106 -2.22 -13.26 -0.27
N HIS A 107 -1.34 -12.54 -0.94
CA HIS A 107 -1.65 -11.95 -2.23
C HIS A 107 -1.71 -12.99 -3.34
N ASP A 108 -2.78 -12.97 -4.12
CA ASP A 108 -2.88 -13.67 -5.39
C ASP A 108 -2.27 -12.81 -6.50
N TRP A 109 -0.94 -12.91 -6.64
CA TRP A 109 -0.17 -12.10 -7.58
C TRP A 109 -0.50 -12.40 -9.05
N ASP A 110 -0.95 -13.62 -9.37
CA ASP A 110 -1.28 -14.02 -10.74
C ASP A 110 -2.54 -13.32 -11.26
N ARG A 111 -3.40 -12.86 -10.34
CA ARG A 111 -4.62 -12.09 -10.66
C ARG A 111 -4.43 -10.59 -10.55
N GLN A 112 -3.24 -10.13 -10.19
CA GLN A 112 -2.98 -8.71 -9.96
C GLN A 112 -2.36 -8.00 -11.15
N ASP A 113 -2.68 -6.72 -11.26
CA ASP A 113 -1.98 -5.84 -12.19
C ASP A 113 -0.51 -5.69 -11.77
N LYS A 114 0.41 -5.76 -12.74
CA LYS A 114 1.85 -5.61 -12.52
C LYS A 114 2.25 -4.25 -11.97
N THR A 115 1.43 -3.22 -12.21
CA THR A 115 1.60 -1.89 -11.61
C THR A 115 1.50 -1.94 -10.08
N ARG A 116 0.78 -2.92 -9.52
CA ARG A 116 0.63 -3.15 -8.07
C ARG A 116 1.60 -4.17 -7.52
N TYR A 117 2.65 -4.53 -8.24
CA TYR A 117 3.70 -5.35 -7.67
C TYR A 117 4.55 -4.50 -6.73
N TYR A 118 5.01 -5.09 -5.63
CA TYR A 118 5.86 -4.35 -4.71
C TYR A 118 7.11 -3.82 -5.44
N PRO A 119 7.54 -2.58 -5.16
CA PRO A 119 8.66 -1.92 -5.82
C PRO A 119 10.01 -2.51 -5.34
N LEU A 120 10.20 -3.81 -5.57
CA LEU A 120 11.34 -4.58 -5.12
C LEU A 120 12.10 -5.16 -6.31
N PRO A 121 13.42 -5.40 -6.18
CA PRO A 121 14.17 -6.11 -7.21
C PRO A 121 13.52 -7.46 -7.53
N LYS A 122 13.36 -7.79 -8.81
CA LYS A 122 12.65 -9.00 -9.27
C LYS A 122 13.10 -10.28 -8.54
N GLY A 123 14.40 -10.47 -8.37
CA GLY A 123 14.93 -11.65 -7.68
C GLY A 123 14.51 -11.75 -6.21
N MET A 124 14.38 -10.61 -5.52
CA MET A 124 13.87 -10.56 -4.16
C MET A 124 12.37 -10.81 -4.14
N PHE A 125 11.61 -10.15 -5.02
CA PHE A 125 10.16 -10.31 -5.11
C PHE A 125 9.76 -11.78 -5.32
N GLU A 126 10.40 -12.48 -6.27
CA GLU A 126 10.11 -13.89 -6.54
C GLU A 126 10.38 -14.81 -5.33
N GLN A 127 11.32 -14.46 -4.45
CA GLN A 127 11.63 -15.24 -3.24
C GLN A 127 10.61 -15.01 -2.12
N ILE A 128 9.98 -13.84 -2.07
CA ILE A 128 9.08 -13.45 -0.97
C ILE A 128 7.61 -13.43 -1.36
N LYS A 129 7.26 -13.60 -2.63
CA LYS A 129 5.89 -13.45 -3.14
C LYS A 129 4.87 -14.30 -2.38
N ASP A 130 5.27 -15.51 -1.97
CA ASP A 130 4.44 -16.44 -1.19
C ASP A 130 4.33 -16.02 0.28
N ASP A 131 5.21 -15.16 0.78
CA ASP A 131 5.15 -14.55 2.12
C ASP A 131 4.65 -13.09 2.06
N CYS A 132 4.00 -12.68 0.96
CA CYS A 132 3.31 -11.40 0.88
C CYS A 132 1.87 -11.54 1.38
N TRP A 133 1.52 -10.74 2.37
CA TRP A 133 0.27 -10.82 3.11
C TRP A 133 -0.40 -9.45 3.16
N GLN A 134 -1.73 -9.50 3.24
CA GLN A 134 -2.53 -8.38 3.72
C GLN A 134 -3.29 -8.74 4.98
N PHE A 135 -3.61 -7.71 5.74
CA PHE A 135 -4.55 -7.79 6.84
C PHE A 135 -5.41 -6.53 6.89
N ARG A 136 -6.62 -6.70 7.41
CA ARG A 136 -7.64 -5.69 7.58
C ARG A 136 -7.51 -5.05 8.97
N LEU A 137 -7.76 -3.74 9.05
CA LEU A 137 -7.76 -2.99 10.31
C LEU A 137 -9.12 -3.05 11.05
N SER A 138 -10.21 -3.06 10.28
CA SER A 138 -11.58 -3.30 10.76
C SER A 138 -12.46 -3.65 9.56
N SER A 139 -13.71 -4.09 9.77
CA SER A 139 -14.63 -4.52 8.69
C SER A 139 -14.78 -3.53 7.53
N SER A 140 -14.48 -2.25 7.74
CA SER A 140 -14.64 -1.16 6.75
C SER A 140 -13.42 -0.25 6.57
N ASN A 141 -12.33 -0.40 7.33
CA ASN A 141 -11.29 0.62 7.40
C ASN A 141 -10.02 0.21 6.63
N GLY A 142 -10.16 -0.29 5.39
CA GLY A 142 -8.99 -0.55 4.57
C GLY A 142 -8.12 -1.72 5.03
N ARG A 143 -6.93 -1.80 4.43
CA ARG A 143 -5.96 -2.90 4.60
C ARG A 143 -4.53 -2.39 4.70
N VAL A 144 -3.68 -3.24 5.27
CA VAL A 144 -2.22 -3.07 5.30
C VAL A 144 -1.63 -4.18 4.46
N HIS A 145 -0.71 -3.80 3.56
CA HIS A 145 -0.06 -4.70 2.61
C HIS A 145 1.43 -4.77 2.94
N GLY A 146 1.96 -5.98 2.94
CA GLY A 146 3.38 -6.18 3.18
C GLY A 146 3.79 -7.63 3.05
N PHE A 147 4.95 -7.97 3.61
CA PHE A 147 5.45 -9.33 3.60
C PHE A 147 6.11 -9.70 4.93
N MET A 148 6.14 -11.00 5.22
CA MET A 148 6.59 -11.52 6.51
C MET A 148 7.92 -12.26 6.36
N ILE A 149 8.98 -11.78 7.01
CA ILE A 149 10.25 -12.51 7.15
C ILE A 149 10.50 -12.78 8.62
N GLU A 150 10.66 -14.06 8.98
CA GLU A 150 10.70 -14.52 10.38
C GLU A 150 9.51 -14.00 11.19
N ASN A 151 9.72 -13.11 12.16
CA ASN A 151 8.70 -12.46 12.98
C ASN A 151 8.49 -10.97 12.62
N VAL A 152 9.07 -10.49 11.52
CA VAL A 152 8.99 -9.09 11.11
C VAL A 152 8.06 -8.96 9.90
N PHE A 153 7.00 -8.18 10.06
CA PHE A 153 6.12 -7.76 8.99
C PHE A 153 6.64 -6.44 8.40
N TYR A 154 7.08 -6.48 7.15
CA TYR A 154 7.55 -5.31 6.41
C TYR A 154 6.36 -4.68 5.70
N ILE A 155 5.91 -3.53 6.20
CA ILE A 155 4.81 -2.79 5.61
C ILE A 155 5.31 -2.14 4.31
N VAL A 156 4.58 -2.37 3.23
CA VAL A 156 4.84 -1.76 1.92
C VAL A 156 3.80 -0.67 1.64
N TRP A 157 2.51 -0.99 1.78
CA TRP A 157 1.43 -0.04 1.52
C TRP A 157 0.36 -0.03 2.61
N LEU A 158 -0.25 1.14 2.75
CA LEU A 158 -1.46 1.37 3.52
C LEU A 158 -2.57 1.67 2.52
N ASP A 159 -3.63 0.87 2.55
CA ASP A 159 -4.71 0.91 1.58
C ASP A 159 -6.06 1.21 2.27
N PRO A 160 -6.31 2.47 2.67
CA PRO A 160 -7.57 2.86 3.29
C PRO A 160 -8.78 2.68 2.36
N HIS A 161 -8.57 2.64 1.04
CA HIS A 161 -9.60 2.70 0.00
C HIS A 161 -9.80 1.41 -0.79
N HIS A 162 -9.17 0.31 -0.37
CA HIS A 162 -9.27 -1.00 -1.02
C HIS A 162 -8.80 -1.04 -2.49
N ASN A 163 -7.85 -0.17 -2.84
CA ASN A 163 -7.30 -0.06 -4.18
C ASN A 163 -6.47 -1.26 -4.63
N PHE A 164 -5.96 -2.09 -3.71
CA PHE A 164 -5.18 -3.26 -4.12
C PHE A 164 -6.08 -4.30 -4.83
N TYR A 165 -7.31 -4.48 -4.36
CA TYR A 165 -8.33 -5.33 -5.00
C TYR A 165 -9.60 -4.49 -5.25
N PRO A 166 -9.63 -3.66 -6.31
CA PRO A 166 -10.76 -2.79 -6.58
C PRO A 166 -11.99 -3.62 -6.93
N ASP A 167 -13.15 -3.17 -6.46
CA ASP A 167 -14.46 -3.76 -6.79
C ASP A 167 -15.35 -2.65 -7.33
N GLU A 168 -15.75 -2.79 -8.59
CA GLU A 168 -16.61 -1.84 -9.31
C GLU A 168 -17.93 -1.54 -8.56
N ARG A 169 -18.42 -2.48 -7.75
CA ARG A 169 -19.64 -2.29 -6.95
C ARG A 169 -19.46 -1.29 -5.82
N PHE A 170 -18.23 -1.01 -5.42
CA PHE A 170 -17.87 -0.14 -4.31
C PHE A 170 -17.07 1.10 -4.77
N GLY A 171 -17.05 1.39 -6.08
CA GLY A 171 -16.43 2.58 -6.64
C GLY A 171 -15.15 2.34 -7.44
N GLY A 172 -14.72 1.08 -7.60
CA GLY A 172 -13.55 0.75 -8.41
C GLY A 172 -12.24 1.28 -7.82
N GLU A 173 -11.31 1.67 -8.69
CA GLU A 173 -10.03 2.27 -8.31
C GLU A 173 -10.20 3.74 -7.94
N GLN A 174 -9.64 4.13 -6.80
CA GLN A 174 -9.77 5.49 -6.27
C GLN A 174 -8.41 6.17 -6.14
N TYR A 175 -8.30 7.36 -6.69
CA TYR A 175 -7.07 8.15 -6.68
C TYR A 175 -7.23 9.36 -5.77
N PHE A 176 -6.25 9.57 -4.90
CA PHE A 176 -6.25 10.69 -3.96
C PHE A 176 -4.85 11.28 -3.86
N ASP A 177 -4.78 12.60 -3.78
CA ASP A 177 -3.53 13.30 -3.46
C ASP A 177 -3.05 12.90 -2.07
N ALA A 178 -1.73 12.75 -1.91
CA ALA A 178 -1.15 12.46 -0.61
C ALA A 178 -1.56 13.52 0.43
N PRO A 179 -1.84 13.12 1.68
CA PRO A 179 -2.21 14.06 2.71
C PRO A 179 -1.04 15.02 2.95
N LEU A 180 -1.37 16.30 2.94
CA LEU A 180 -0.42 17.36 3.26
C LEU A 180 -0.25 17.43 4.78
N THR A 181 0.96 17.80 5.19
CA THR A 181 1.19 18.21 6.57
C THR A 181 0.61 19.62 6.78
N PRO A 182 0.24 20.01 8.01
CA PRO A 182 -0.24 21.36 8.28
C PRO A 182 0.74 22.46 7.84
N TYR A 183 2.04 22.16 7.86
CA TYR A 183 3.08 23.08 7.38
C TYR A 183 3.04 23.24 5.85
N GLN A 184 2.87 22.15 5.11
CA GLN A 184 2.75 22.20 3.64
C GLN A 184 1.48 22.93 3.21
N GLU A 185 0.36 22.71 3.90
CA GLU A 185 -0.87 23.47 3.66
C GLU A 185 -0.65 24.97 3.88
N LEU A 186 0.04 25.32 4.97
CA LEU A 186 0.37 26.72 5.28
C LEU A 186 1.33 27.34 4.25
N GLU A 187 2.31 26.58 3.76
CA GLU A 187 3.27 27.03 2.75
C GLU A 187 2.57 27.31 1.41
N ILE A 188 1.66 26.41 0.98
CA ILE A 188 0.82 26.61 -0.21
C ILE A 188 -0.03 27.87 -0.06
N GLU A 189 -0.68 28.04 1.10
CA GLU A 189 -1.52 29.20 1.36
C GLU A 189 -0.72 30.50 1.42
N TYR A 190 0.49 30.46 2.00
CA TYR A 190 1.37 31.62 2.07
C TYR A 190 1.82 32.08 0.69
N GLU A 191 2.28 31.17 -0.18
CA GLU A 191 2.66 31.54 -1.55
C GLU A 191 1.45 32.05 -2.34
N ARG A 192 0.27 31.44 -2.17
CA ARG A 192 -0.99 31.94 -2.76
C ARG A 192 -1.30 33.38 -2.34
N LEU A 193 -1.23 33.67 -1.03
CA LEU A 193 -1.50 35.01 -0.50
C LEU A 193 -0.46 36.03 -0.94
N LYS A 194 0.80 35.61 -1.05
CA LYS A 194 1.91 36.46 -1.51
C LYS A 194 1.75 36.84 -2.98
N GLU A 195 1.39 35.89 -3.83
CA GLU A 195 1.06 36.15 -5.25
C GLU A 195 -0.14 37.10 -5.37
N GLN A 196 -1.19 36.87 -4.58
CA GLN A 196 -2.35 37.77 -4.55
C GLN A 196 -1.99 39.18 -4.09
N ASN A 197 -1.17 39.33 -3.05
CA ASN A 197 -0.72 40.64 -2.58
C ASN A 197 0.12 41.35 -3.64
N ALA A 198 1.02 40.65 -4.32
CA ALA A 198 1.82 41.23 -5.40
C ALA A 198 0.93 41.76 -6.54
N SER A 199 -0.08 40.97 -6.96
CA SER A 199 -1.03 41.39 -8.00
C SER A 199 -1.89 42.59 -7.56
N LEU A 200 -2.33 42.63 -6.30
CA LEU A 200 -3.11 43.74 -5.77
C LEU A 200 -2.27 45.02 -5.61
N GLU A 201 -0.98 44.89 -5.29
CA GLU A 201 -0.06 46.03 -5.23
C GLU A 201 0.16 46.65 -6.61
N GLU A 202 0.28 45.82 -7.66
CA GLU A 202 0.38 46.27 -9.05
C GLU A 202 -0.91 46.98 -9.51
N GLU A 203 -2.09 46.37 -9.31
CA GLU A 203 -3.37 46.98 -9.67
C GLU A 203 -3.61 48.30 -8.92
N LYS A 204 -3.23 48.36 -7.63
CA LYS A 204 -3.33 49.59 -6.84
C LYS A 204 -2.46 50.71 -7.43
N GLU A 205 -1.25 50.38 -7.87
CA GLU A 205 -0.33 51.35 -8.48
C GLU A 205 -0.86 51.87 -9.82
N GLU A 206 -1.39 50.99 -10.67
CA GLU A 206 -2.03 51.37 -11.93
C GLU A 206 -3.22 52.31 -11.70
N LEU A 207 -4.07 52.01 -10.71
CA LEU A 207 -5.21 52.86 -10.36
C LEU A 207 -4.78 54.24 -9.88
N TYR A 208 -3.70 54.34 -9.10
CA TYR A 208 -3.16 55.63 -8.68
C TYR A 208 -2.65 56.46 -9.85
N GLN A 209 -1.94 55.83 -10.80
CA GLN A 209 -1.47 56.51 -12.01
C GLN A 209 -2.64 57.01 -12.86
N MET A 210 -3.66 56.17 -13.07
CA MET A 210 -4.87 56.59 -13.78
C MET A 210 -5.56 57.76 -13.10
N LEU A 211 -5.67 57.74 -11.77
CA LEU A 211 -6.28 58.81 -10.99
C LEU A 211 -5.51 60.14 -11.18
N GLU A 212 -4.19 60.12 -11.09
CA GLU A 212 -3.34 61.29 -11.32
C GLU A 212 -3.54 61.87 -12.73
N GLU A 213 -3.55 61.03 -13.76
CA GLU A 213 -3.85 61.48 -15.12
C GLU A 213 -5.23 62.14 -15.25
N TYR A 214 -6.25 61.58 -14.58
CA TYR A 214 -7.60 62.16 -14.60
C TYR A 214 -7.64 63.51 -13.89
N GLU A 215 -6.93 63.66 -12.77
CA GLU A 215 -6.82 64.94 -12.06
C GLU A 215 -6.14 66.01 -12.92
N GLU A 216 -5.09 65.66 -13.65
CA GLU A 216 -4.42 66.58 -14.59
C GLU A 216 -5.36 67.00 -15.73
N LYS A 217 -6.03 66.04 -16.37
CA LYS A 217 -7.01 66.31 -17.44
C LYS A 217 -8.15 67.19 -16.94
N LEU A 218 -8.60 67.00 -15.71
CA LEU A 218 -9.65 67.82 -15.10
C LEU A 218 -9.19 69.26 -14.91
N LYS A 219 -7.98 69.49 -14.35
CA LYS A 219 -7.39 70.82 -14.20
C LYS A 219 -7.25 71.55 -15.54
N GLU A 220 -6.81 70.84 -16.58
CA GLU A 220 -6.73 71.41 -17.93
C GLU A 220 -8.11 71.80 -18.48
N TYR A 221 -9.12 70.95 -18.27
CA TYR A 221 -10.48 71.21 -18.71
C TYR A 221 -11.09 72.42 -18.02
N GLU A 222 -10.92 72.53 -16.69
CA GLU A 222 -11.36 73.67 -15.89
C GLU A 222 -10.71 74.98 -16.36
N LYS A 223 -9.40 74.96 -16.66
CA LYS A 223 -8.70 76.11 -17.23
C LYS A 223 -9.29 76.53 -18.58
N LYS A 224 -9.48 75.58 -19.50
CA LYS A 224 -10.08 75.84 -20.83
C LYS A 224 -11.51 76.38 -20.72
N LEU A 225 -12.27 75.99 -19.69
CA LEU A 225 -13.62 76.49 -19.46
C LEU A 225 -13.59 77.95 -19.00
N ASN A 226 -12.72 78.28 -18.05
CA ASN A 226 -12.55 79.65 -17.56
C ASN A 226 -12.08 80.61 -18.66
N ASP A 227 -11.17 80.17 -19.52
CA ASP A 227 -10.66 80.96 -20.66
C ASP A 227 -11.74 81.23 -21.73
N LYS A 228 -12.84 80.46 -21.76
CA LYS A 228 -13.97 80.67 -22.70
C LYS A 228 -15.08 81.58 -22.17
N VAL A 229 -15.09 81.84 -20.87
CA VAL A 229 -16.14 82.62 -20.18
C VAL A 229 -15.65 84.04 -19.83
N SER A 230 -14.35 84.32 -19.95
CA SER A 230 -13.76 85.68 -19.93
C SER A 230 -13.70 86.29 -21.34
#